data_AF-A0A6I9YXM5-F1
#
_entry.id   AF-A0A6I9YXM5-F1
#
_cell.length_a   1.000
_cell.length_b   1.000
_cell.length_c   1.000
_cell.angle_alpha   90.00
_cell.angle_beta   90.00
_cell.angle_gamma   90.00
#
_symmetry.space_group_name_H-M   'P 1'
#
loop_
_entity.id
_entity.type
_entity.pdbx_description
1 polymer ?
#
loop_
_entity_poly.entity_id
_entity_poly.type
_entity_poly.pdbx_seq_one_letter_code
_entity_poly.pdbx_strand_id
1 'polypeptide(L)'
;MGSTEWAEENVKILQERAVAYINADSSIEGNYTLRVDCTPSMHSLVYNLTKKIPSPDEGFEGRSLFESWYEKNPSREQKGFPRVNKLGSGNDFEVFFQRLGIASGRARYTKNFKVDRFSSYPVYHSVYDTYEMVEKFYDPTFKNHLAVAQVRGGLVFELADAVLLPFDCRDYAKALNGYVDIIYNITMKHQAAMEAHNVSLALLRDSVTAFSEVADDFHRRLELVDIHNPIEVRSWNDQLMFLERAFIDPLGLPGRPFYRHIIFAPNSHNKYAGVSFPGIYDALFDIDHEADQEKAWEEVRKQIFVAAFTVTAAAGTLKGTP
;
A
#
# COMPACT_ATOMS: atom_id res chain seq x y z
N MET A 1 -1.18 -19.81 5.06
CA MET A 1 -0.38 -21.05 4.84
C MET A 1 -0.31 -21.35 3.35
N GLY A 2 -1.40 -21.78 2.70
CA GLY A 2 -1.36 -22.18 1.27
C GLY A 2 -0.75 -21.13 0.32
N SER A 3 -1.16 -19.87 0.43
CA SER A 3 -0.57 -18.77 -0.36
C SER A 3 0.93 -18.58 -0.13
N THR A 4 1.36 -18.66 1.13
CA THR A 4 2.78 -18.54 1.52
C THR A 4 3.61 -19.66 0.95
N GLU A 5 3.22 -20.92 1.14
CA GLU A 5 3.96 -22.09 0.64
C GLU A 5 4.07 -22.05 -0.89
N TRP A 6 2.97 -21.73 -1.57
CA TRP A 6 2.97 -21.60 -3.03
C TRP A 6 3.91 -20.48 -3.51
N ALA A 7 3.94 -19.35 -2.80
CA ALA A 7 4.82 -18.24 -3.13
C ALA A 7 6.30 -18.55 -2.82
N GLU A 8 6.59 -19.37 -1.81
CA GLU A 8 7.94 -19.86 -1.54
C GLU A 8 8.43 -20.81 -2.63
N GLU A 9 7.59 -21.77 -3.04
CA GLU A 9 7.89 -22.69 -4.14
C GLU A 9 8.17 -21.93 -5.45
N ASN A 10 7.38 -20.90 -5.73
CA ASN A 10 7.42 -20.14 -6.99
C ASN A 10 8.22 -18.84 -6.90
N VAL A 11 8.99 -18.62 -5.82
CA VAL A 11 9.62 -17.32 -5.51
C VAL A 11 10.45 -16.76 -6.67
N LYS A 12 11.21 -17.61 -7.36
CA LYS A 12 12.09 -17.21 -8.46
C LYS A 12 11.31 -16.71 -9.68
N ILE A 13 10.14 -17.27 -9.93
CA ILE A 13 9.29 -16.85 -11.05
C ILE A 13 8.53 -15.58 -10.66
N LEU A 14 7.99 -15.54 -9.44
CA LEU A 14 7.20 -14.41 -8.96
C LEU A 14 8.02 -13.12 -8.82
N GLN A 15 9.25 -13.22 -8.30
CA GLN A 15 10.12 -12.05 -8.15
C GLN A 15 10.47 -11.40 -9.49
N GLU A 16 10.61 -12.20 -10.55
CA GLU A 16 11.04 -11.74 -11.88
C GLU A 16 9.89 -11.41 -12.85
N ARG A 17 8.67 -11.89 -12.60
CA ARG A 17 7.58 -11.83 -13.59
C ARG A 17 6.24 -11.30 -13.09
N ALA A 18 6.01 -11.30 -11.77
CA ALA A 18 4.70 -10.88 -11.27
C ALA A 18 4.55 -9.36 -11.36
N VAL A 19 3.58 -8.91 -12.14
CA VAL A 19 3.22 -7.49 -12.25
C VAL A 19 2.56 -7.02 -10.96
N ALA A 20 1.48 -7.70 -10.55
CA ALA A 20 0.69 -7.33 -9.40
C ALA A 20 -0.05 -8.53 -8.79
N TYR A 21 -0.53 -8.39 -7.56
CA TYR A 21 -1.40 -9.34 -6.88
C TYR A 21 -2.69 -8.65 -6.37
N ILE A 22 -3.86 -9.10 -6.84
CA ILE A 22 -5.16 -8.59 -6.40
C ILE A 22 -5.84 -9.62 -5.49
N ASN A 23 -5.93 -9.29 -4.20
CA ASN A 23 -6.53 -10.20 -3.22
C ASN A 23 -8.05 -10.19 -3.29
N ALA A 24 -8.65 -11.37 -3.22
CA ALA A 24 -10.08 -11.57 -3.39
C ALA A 24 -10.77 -12.33 -2.23
N ASP A 25 -10.38 -12.08 -0.99
CA ASP A 25 -11.11 -12.52 0.22
C ASP A 25 -12.47 -11.78 0.38
N SER A 26 -13.08 -11.73 1.56
CA SER A 26 -14.40 -11.15 1.84
C SER A 26 -14.69 -9.89 1.03
N SER A 27 -15.72 -9.95 0.20
CA SER A 27 -16.23 -8.84 -0.60
C SER A 27 -17.01 -7.86 0.25
N ILE A 28 -17.71 -8.33 1.28
CA ILE A 28 -18.60 -7.53 2.13
C ILE A 28 -18.27 -7.77 3.60
N GLU A 29 -17.92 -6.71 4.32
CA GLU A 29 -17.79 -6.67 5.79
C GLU A 29 -18.77 -5.65 6.42
N GLY A 30 -19.63 -5.06 5.59
CA GLY A 30 -20.58 -4.01 5.91
C GLY A 30 -21.12 -3.40 4.61
N ASN A 31 -22.16 -2.59 4.69
CA ASN A 31 -22.91 -2.09 3.53
C ASN A 31 -22.83 -0.56 3.36
N TYR A 32 -21.88 0.10 4.01
CA TYR A 32 -21.81 1.55 4.02
C TYR A 32 -21.11 2.13 2.79
N THR A 33 -19.89 1.68 2.49
CA THR A 33 -19.08 2.22 1.39
C THR A 33 -17.92 1.29 1.00
N LEU A 34 -17.28 1.60 -0.13
CA LEU A 34 -16.07 0.91 -0.59
C LEU A 34 -14.88 1.16 0.36
N ARG A 35 -14.05 0.13 0.52
CA ARG A 35 -12.74 0.18 1.14
C ARG A 35 -11.72 -0.44 0.20
N VAL A 36 -10.67 0.32 -0.06
CA VAL A 36 -9.51 -0.13 -0.84
C VAL A 36 -8.27 -0.04 0.03
N ASP A 37 -7.47 -1.10 0.00
CA ASP A 37 -6.13 -1.12 0.56
C ASP A 37 -5.18 -1.55 -0.58
N CYS A 38 -4.22 -0.72 -1.00
CA CYS A 38 -3.28 -1.06 -2.08
C CYS A 38 -1.96 -0.29 -1.98
N THR A 39 -0.99 -0.67 -2.81
CA THR A 39 0.25 0.10 -2.97
C THR A 39 -0.03 1.49 -3.58
N PRO A 40 0.70 2.55 -3.19
CA PRO A 40 0.53 3.89 -3.72
C PRO A 40 0.55 3.99 -5.25
N SER A 41 1.38 3.20 -5.93
CA SER A 41 1.47 3.23 -7.39
C SER A 41 0.16 2.86 -8.09
N MET A 42 -0.77 2.19 -7.40
CA MET A 42 -2.09 1.81 -7.92
C MET A 42 -3.20 2.82 -7.61
N HIS A 43 -2.93 3.90 -6.86
CA HIS A 43 -3.97 4.85 -6.44
C HIS A 43 -4.71 5.46 -7.64
N SER A 44 -3.98 6.02 -8.60
CA SER A 44 -4.58 6.60 -9.81
C SER A 44 -5.40 5.58 -10.62
N LEU A 45 -4.92 4.34 -10.77
CA LEU A 45 -5.68 3.26 -11.41
C LEU A 45 -7.02 3.01 -10.68
N VAL A 46 -6.99 2.84 -9.36
CA VAL A 46 -8.20 2.61 -8.56
C VAL A 46 -9.19 3.77 -8.70
N TYR A 47 -8.70 5.01 -8.63
CA TYR A 47 -9.55 6.20 -8.76
C TYR A 47 -10.18 6.31 -10.15
N ASN A 48 -9.40 6.06 -11.21
CA ASN A 48 -9.89 6.13 -12.59
C ASN A 48 -10.89 5.00 -12.89
N LEU A 49 -10.65 3.80 -12.39
CA LEU A 49 -11.56 2.68 -12.52
C LEU A 49 -12.89 2.93 -11.78
N THR A 50 -12.83 3.37 -10.53
CA THR A 50 -14.04 3.59 -9.71
C THR A 50 -14.91 4.75 -10.20
N LYS A 51 -14.37 5.69 -10.98
CA LYS A 51 -15.16 6.71 -11.70
C LYS A 51 -16.01 6.13 -12.82
N LYS A 52 -15.64 4.96 -13.38
CA LYS A 52 -16.35 4.28 -14.48
C LYS A 52 -17.39 3.26 -13.98
N ILE A 53 -17.39 2.96 -12.67
CA ILE A 53 -18.28 1.96 -12.06
C ILE A 53 -19.48 2.69 -11.45
N PRO A 54 -20.74 2.28 -11.73
CA PRO A 54 -21.90 2.85 -11.06
C PRO A 54 -21.89 2.56 -9.56
N SER A 55 -22.26 3.56 -8.74
CA SER A 55 -22.41 3.36 -7.30
C SER A 55 -23.61 2.45 -7.01
N PRO A 56 -23.46 1.40 -6.18
CA PRO A 56 -24.59 0.61 -5.68
C PRO A 56 -25.29 1.26 -4.47
N ASP A 57 -24.70 2.33 -3.92
CA ASP A 57 -25.15 2.97 -2.69
C ASP A 57 -26.50 3.70 -2.87
N GLU A 58 -27.41 3.51 -1.91
CA GLU A 58 -28.68 4.23 -1.85
C GLU A 58 -28.47 5.75 -1.81
N GLY A 59 -29.20 6.49 -2.65
CA GLY A 59 -29.08 7.95 -2.79
C GLY A 59 -27.94 8.41 -3.72
N PHE A 60 -27.25 7.47 -4.37
CA PHE A 60 -26.20 7.74 -5.36
C PHE A 60 -26.57 7.19 -6.75
N GLU A 61 -27.86 7.08 -7.05
CA GLU A 61 -28.35 6.62 -8.35
C GLU A 61 -27.81 7.52 -9.48
N GLY A 62 -27.20 6.91 -10.50
CA GLY A 62 -26.58 7.63 -11.62
C GLY A 62 -25.22 8.27 -11.30
N ARG A 63 -24.70 8.14 -10.08
CA ARG A 63 -23.36 8.58 -9.69
C ARG A 63 -22.35 7.43 -9.77
N SER A 64 -21.08 7.78 -9.86
CA SER A 64 -19.98 6.81 -9.85
C SER A 64 -19.66 6.30 -8.44
N LEU A 65 -19.09 5.10 -8.36
CA LEU A 65 -18.59 4.51 -7.11
C LEU A 65 -17.50 5.38 -6.46
N PHE A 66 -16.70 6.09 -7.26
CA PHE A 66 -15.74 7.08 -6.77
C PHE A 66 -16.43 8.18 -5.96
N GLU A 67 -17.55 8.71 -6.45
CA GLU A 67 -18.27 9.80 -5.79
C GLU A 67 -18.86 9.37 -4.44
N SER A 68 -19.54 8.22 -4.40
CA SER A 68 -20.10 7.70 -3.15
C SER A 68 -19.02 7.34 -2.13
N TRP A 69 -17.93 6.73 -2.59
CA TRP A 69 -16.77 6.42 -1.77
C TRP A 69 -16.09 7.68 -1.22
N TYR A 70 -15.88 8.71 -2.04
CA TYR A 70 -15.27 9.98 -1.62
C TYR A 70 -16.11 10.70 -0.56
N GLU A 71 -17.43 10.78 -0.78
CA GLU A 71 -18.33 11.46 0.13
C GLU A 71 -18.41 10.75 1.50
N LYS A 72 -18.47 9.42 1.48
CA LYS A 72 -18.61 8.61 2.70
C LYS A 72 -17.30 8.39 3.44
N ASN A 73 -16.17 8.32 2.75
CA ASN A 73 -14.86 8.04 3.34
C ASN A 73 -13.72 8.87 2.68
N PRO A 74 -13.70 10.19 2.89
CA PRO A 74 -12.68 11.06 2.32
C PRO A 74 -11.29 10.78 2.91
N SER A 75 -10.26 10.91 2.08
CA SER A 75 -8.87 10.85 2.53
C SER A 75 -8.55 12.02 3.46
N ARG A 76 -7.76 11.74 4.50
CA ARG A 76 -7.21 12.79 5.38
C ARG A 76 -5.91 13.38 4.83
N GLU A 77 -5.23 12.65 3.97
CA GLU A 77 -3.89 12.96 3.47
C GLU A 77 -3.97 13.67 2.11
N GLN A 78 -4.96 13.32 1.29
CA GLN A 78 -5.12 13.86 -0.07
C GLN A 78 -6.52 14.45 -0.26
N LYS A 79 -6.62 15.79 -0.26
CA LYS A 79 -7.90 16.49 -0.48
C LYS A 79 -8.47 16.17 -1.86
N GLY A 80 -9.78 15.98 -1.95
CA GLY A 80 -10.47 15.68 -3.21
C GLY A 80 -10.46 14.20 -3.61
N PHE A 81 -9.89 13.32 -2.79
CA PHE A 81 -9.80 11.88 -3.08
C PHE A 81 -10.32 11.02 -1.93
N PRO A 82 -10.91 9.86 -2.22
CA PRO A 82 -11.32 8.91 -1.20
C PRO A 82 -10.11 8.25 -0.53
N ARG A 83 -10.32 7.77 0.70
CA ARG A 83 -9.29 7.12 1.51
C ARG A 83 -8.92 5.75 0.93
N VAL A 84 -7.67 5.60 0.52
CA VAL A 84 -7.00 4.30 0.34
C VAL A 84 -6.14 4.02 1.58
N ASN A 85 -6.19 2.80 2.12
CA ASN A 85 -5.35 2.44 3.26
C ASN A 85 -4.09 1.70 2.82
N LYS A 86 -3.08 1.72 3.69
CA LYS A 86 -1.87 0.91 3.56
C LYS A 86 -2.18 -0.59 3.70
N LEU A 87 -1.43 -1.42 2.99
CA LEU A 87 -1.46 -2.87 3.17
C LEU A 87 -0.63 -3.28 4.41
N GLY A 88 -1.25 -4.06 5.30
CA GLY A 88 -0.61 -4.64 6.48
C GLY A 88 -0.42 -6.15 6.35
N SER A 89 -0.99 -6.89 7.30
CA SER A 89 -1.10 -8.37 7.32
C SER A 89 -2.57 -8.81 7.13
N GLY A 90 -2.85 -10.08 7.38
CA GLY A 90 -4.20 -10.59 7.64
C GLY A 90 -4.88 -11.16 6.41
N ASN A 91 -4.14 -11.46 5.35
CA ASN A 91 -4.64 -12.14 4.16
C ASN A 91 -3.50 -12.68 3.29
N ASP A 92 -3.87 -13.34 2.20
CA ASP A 92 -2.93 -14.01 1.30
C ASP A 92 -2.00 -13.06 0.54
N PHE A 93 -2.34 -11.77 0.41
CA PHE A 93 -1.44 -10.76 -0.19
C PHE A 93 -0.13 -10.57 0.56
N GLU A 94 -0.04 -10.96 1.84
CA GLU A 94 1.08 -10.65 2.72
C GLU A 94 2.43 -11.13 2.17
N VAL A 95 2.48 -12.38 1.67
CA VAL A 95 3.72 -12.94 1.12
C VAL A 95 4.13 -12.22 -0.16
N PHE A 96 3.18 -11.89 -1.03
CA PHE A 96 3.42 -11.19 -2.29
C PHE A 96 3.92 -9.77 -2.02
N PHE A 97 3.30 -9.05 -1.11
CA PHE A 97 3.64 -7.66 -0.84
C PHE A 97 4.85 -7.51 0.10
N GLN A 98 4.76 -8.02 1.33
CA GLN A 98 5.71 -7.72 2.40
C GLN A 98 7.06 -8.45 2.22
N ARG A 99 7.06 -9.60 1.56
CA ARG A 99 8.25 -10.45 1.39
C ARG A 99 8.81 -10.38 -0.03
N LEU A 100 7.94 -10.43 -1.02
CA LEU A 100 8.35 -10.48 -2.43
C LEU A 100 8.36 -9.12 -3.11
N GLY A 101 7.73 -8.08 -2.55
CA GLY A 101 7.68 -6.74 -3.13
C GLY A 101 6.79 -6.61 -4.36
N ILE A 102 5.77 -7.46 -4.49
CA ILE A 102 4.80 -7.44 -5.58
C ILE A 102 3.73 -6.40 -5.29
N ALA A 103 3.57 -5.42 -6.20
CA ALA A 103 2.51 -4.42 -6.13
C ALA A 103 1.16 -5.12 -5.88
N SER A 104 0.47 -4.72 -4.83
CA SER A 104 -0.70 -5.48 -4.35
C SER A 104 -1.88 -4.57 -4.04
N GLY A 105 -3.08 -5.14 -4.09
CA GLY A 105 -4.29 -4.44 -3.71
C GLY A 105 -5.44 -5.36 -3.31
N ARG A 106 -6.40 -4.81 -2.55
CA ARG A 106 -7.68 -5.45 -2.22
C ARG A 106 -8.79 -4.42 -2.17
N ALA A 107 -10.00 -4.84 -2.53
CA ALA A 107 -11.20 -4.01 -2.48
C ALA A 107 -12.36 -4.79 -1.86
N ARG A 108 -13.15 -4.13 -1.01
CA ARG A 108 -14.34 -4.70 -0.35
C ARG A 108 -15.29 -3.60 0.08
N TYR A 109 -16.54 -3.93 0.36
CA TYR A 109 -17.48 -3.06 1.05
C TYR A 109 -17.33 -3.20 2.57
N THR A 110 -17.50 -2.09 3.28
CA THR A 110 -17.29 -2.03 4.72
C THR A 110 -18.32 -1.14 5.41
N LYS A 111 -18.21 -1.05 6.73
CA LYS A 111 -19.10 -0.33 7.63
C LYS A 111 -18.76 1.16 7.78
N ASN A 112 -19.56 1.90 8.55
CA ASN A 112 -19.29 3.30 8.82
C ASN A 112 -18.36 3.46 10.03
N PHE A 113 -17.07 3.71 9.81
CA PHE A 113 -16.08 3.90 10.87
C PHE A 113 -16.35 5.07 11.83
N LYS A 114 -17.30 5.98 11.52
CA LYS A 114 -17.71 7.07 12.42
C LYS A 114 -18.70 6.60 13.48
N VAL A 115 -19.52 5.59 13.17
CA VAL A 115 -20.61 5.10 14.01
C VAL A 115 -20.25 3.73 14.59
N ASP A 116 -19.77 2.83 13.74
CA ASP A 116 -19.47 1.45 14.08
C ASP A 116 -18.06 1.31 14.68
N ARG A 117 -17.98 0.95 15.96
CA ARG A 117 -16.71 0.86 16.72
C ARG A 117 -16.15 -0.54 16.91
N PHE A 118 -16.88 -1.59 16.49
CA PHE A 118 -16.38 -2.96 16.51
C PHE A 118 -15.22 -3.15 15.52
N SER A 119 -14.43 -4.22 15.63
CA SER A 119 -13.25 -4.43 14.75
C SER A 119 -13.62 -5.00 13.37
N SER A 120 -14.11 -6.24 13.32
CA SER A 120 -14.49 -6.93 12.08
C SER A 120 -15.98 -6.72 11.76
N TYR A 121 -16.76 -7.79 11.69
CA TYR A 121 -18.22 -7.83 11.62
C TYR A 121 -18.76 -8.87 12.62
N PRO A 122 -20.00 -8.75 13.13
CA PRO A 122 -20.45 -9.46 14.34
C PRO A 122 -20.37 -10.99 14.30
N VAL A 123 -20.52 -11.62 13.13
CA VAL A 123 -20.55 -13.09 12.98
C VAL A 123 -19.23 -13.67 12.44
N TYR A 124 -18.17 -12.87 12.36
CA TYR A 124 -16.87 -13.27 11.84
C TYR A 124 -16.33 -14.53 12.53
N HIS A 125 -15.86 -15.50 11.75
CA HIS A 125 -15.32 -16.79 12.23
C HIS A 125 -16.30 -17.58 13.13
N SER A 126 -17.61 -17.44 12.90
CA SER A 126 -18.63 -18.17 13.63
C SER A 126 -19.47 -19.05 12.72
N VAL A 127 -20.24 -19.96 13.32
CA VAL A 127 -21.24 -20.78 12.60
C VAL A 127 -22.39 -19.95 12.01
N TYR A 128 -22.50 -18.67 12.37
CA TYR A 128 -23.51 -17.74 11.86
C TYR A 128 -23.03 -16.95 10.63
N ASP A 129 -21.80 -17.18 10.15
CA ASP A 129 -21.32 -16.65 8.87
C ASP A 129 -21.88 -17.50 7.72
N THR A 130 -23.18 -17.35 7.46
CA THR A 130 -23.93 -18.17 6.50
C THR A 130 -24.38 -17.37 5.28
N TYR A 131 -24.77 -18.09 4.23
CA TYR A 131 -25.39 -17.49 3.04
C TYR A 131 -26.58 -16.58 3.39
N GLU A 132 -27.47 -17.05 4.27
CA GLU A 132 -28.66 -16.29 4.68
C GLU A 132 -28.29 -15.01 5.43
N MET A 133 -27.16 -15.00 6.14
CA MET A 133 -26.68 -13.78 6.79
C MET A 133 -26.37 -12.70 5.74
N VAL A 134 -25.70 -13.10 4.65
CA VAL A 134 -25.34 -12.21 3.56
C VAL A 134 -26.58 -11.77 2.77
N GLU A 135 -27.38 -12.73 2.32
CA GLU A 135 -28.58 -12.52 1.52
C GLU A 135 -29.64 -11.67 2.26
N LYS A 136 -29.80 -11.84 3.58
CA LYS A 136 -30.88 -11.14 4.30
C LYS A 136 -30.44 -9.82 4.90
N PHE A 137 -29.18 -9.67 5.31
CA PHE A 137 -28.75 -8.54 6.13
C PHE A 137 -27.63 -7.68 5.54
N TYR A 138 -26.72 -8.24 4.73
CA TYR A 138 -25.59 -7.46 4.21
C TYR A 138 -25.82 -6.91 2.82
N ASP A 139 -26.26 -7.76 1.88
CA ASP A 139 -26.43 -7.36 0.49
C ASP A 139 -27.56 -8.13 -0.21
N PRO A 140 -28.84 -7.88 0.14
CA PRO A 140 -29.97 -8.63 -0.41
C PRO A 140 -30.16 -8.53 -1.92
N THR A 141 -29.57 -7.52 -2.54
CA THR A 141 -29.64 -7.32 -4.00
C THR A 141 -28.33 -7.68 -4.70
N PHE A 142 -27.31 -8.12 -3.96
CA PHE A 142 -25.97 -8.43 -4.45
C PHE A 142 -25.30 -7.28 -5.24
N LYS A 143 -25.78 -6.03 -5.09
CA LYS A 143 -25.24 -4.87 -5.80
C LYS A 143 -23.86 -4.48 -5.27
N ASN A 144 -23.64 -4.61 -3.96
CA ASN A 144 -22.34 -4.31 -3.38
C ASN A 144 -21.31 -5.38 -3.80
N HIS A 145 -21.71 -6.66 -3.85
CA HIS A 145 -20.89 -7.73 -4.39
C HIS A 145 -20.53 -7.48 -5.86
N LEU A 146 -21.50 -7.09 -6.69
CA LEU A 146 -21.28 -6.75 -8.09
C LEU A 146 -20.29 -5.58 -8.24
N ALA A 147 -20.46 -4.50 -7.47
CA ALA A 147 -19.54 -3.37 -7.50
C ALA A 147 -18.10 -3.78 -7.12
N VAL A 148 -17.93 -4.61 -6.07
CA VAL A 148 -16.60 -5.14 -5.69
C VAL A 148 -16.04 -6.04 -6.78
N ALA A 149 -16.86 -6.88 -7.41
CA ALA A 149 -16.44 -7.72 -8.53
C ALA A 149 -15.96 -6.89 -9.72
N GLN A 150 -16.66 -5.80 -10.05
CA GLN A 150 -16.26 -4.85 -11.10
C GLN A 150 -14.95 -4.15 -10.76
N VAL A 151 -14.73 -3.75 -9.49
CA VAL A 151 -13.46 -3.16 -9.06
C VAL A 151 -12.33 -4.19 -9.17
N ARG A 152 -12.48 -5.39 -8.59
CA ARG A 152 -11.44 -6.43 -8.61
C ARG A 152 -11.12 -6.87 -10.05
N GLY A 153 -12.15 -7.15 -10.84
CA GLY A 153 -12.02 -7.56 -12.24
C GLY A 153 -11.43 -6.45 -13.11
N GLY A 154 -11.85 -5.20 -12.92
CA GLY A 154 -11.28 -4.06 -13.63
C GLY A 154 -9.81 -3.81 -13.30
N LEU A 155 -9.40 -3.98 -12.03
CA LEU A 155 -7.99 -3.90 -11.65
C LEU A 155 -7.17 -4.98 -12.37
N VAL A 156 -7.62 -6.23 -12.33
CA VAL A 156 -6.93 -7.34 -13.02
C VAL A 156 -6.88 -7.08 -14.52
N PHE A 157 -7.97 -6.63 -15.14
CA PHE A 157 -8.06 -6.36 -16.57
C PHE A 157 -7.07 -5.27 -17.00
N GLU A 158 -7.09 -4.10 -16.36
CA GLU A 158 -6.21 -2.98 -16.70
C GLU A 158 -4.72 -3.34 -16.45
N LEU A 159 -4.41 -4.11 -15.39
CA LEU A 159 -3.04 -4.53 -15.10
C LEU A 159 -2.51 -5.62 -16.04
N ALA A 160 -3.39 -6.43 -16.64
CA ALA A 160 -3.01 -7.52 -17.52
C ALA A 160 -3.00 -7.15 -19.00
N ASP A 161 -3.79 -6.14 -19.40
CA ASP A 161 -4.06 -5.84 -20.81
C ASP A 161 -3.49 -4.49 -21.28
N ALA A 162 -3.20 -3.55 -20.37
CA ALA A 162 -2.67 -2.25 -20.75
C ALA A 162 -1.26 -2.35 -21.37
N VAL A 163 -1.03 -1.63 -22.48
CA VAL A 163 0.25 -1.59 -23.20
C VAL A 163 1.38 -1.09 -22.29
N LEU A 164 1.11 -0.02 -21.55
CA LEU A 164 1.96 0.47 -20.46
C LEU A 164 1.27 0.18 -19.14
N LEU A 165 2.01 -0.34 -18.16
CA LEU A 165 1.46 -0.67 -16.86
C LEU A 165 0.85 0.58 -16.21
N PRO A 166 -0.41 0.53 -15.73
CA PRO A 166 -1.12 1.69 -15.19
C PRO A 166 -0.69 2.04 -13.75
N PHE A 167 0.62 2.09 -13.50
CA PHE A 167 1.21 2.48 -12.23
C PHE A 167 1.68 3.94 -12.29
N ASP A 168 1.41 4.71 -11.22
CA ASP A 168 1.86 6.09 -11.08
C ASP A 168 2.86 6.23 -9.92
N CYS A 169 4.15 6.32 -10.27
CA CYS A 169 5.25 6.47 -9.32
C CYS A 169 5.14 7.78 -8.51
N ARG A 170 4.47 8.80 -9.05
CA ARG A 170 4.28 10.10 -8.37
C ARG A 170 3.32 9.97 -7.20
N ASP A 171 2.36 9.04 -7.26
CA ASP A 171 1.50 8.73 -6.12
C ASP A 171 2.29 8.07 -4.98
N TYR A 172 3.31 7.28 -5.31
CA TYR A 172 4.28 6.77 -4.33
C TYR A 172 5.10 7.89 -3.71
N ALA A 173 5.59 8.84 -4.51
CA ALA A 173 6.32 10.00 -4.01
C ALA A 173 5.49 10.84 -3.03
N LYS A 174 4.22 11.12 -3.35
CA LYS A 174 3.29 11.81 -2.43
C LYS A 174 3.09 11.04 -1.13
N ALA A 175 2.94 9.71 -1.22
CA ALA A 175 2.77 8.86 -0.05
C ALA A 175 4.02 8.86 0.85
N LEU A 176 5.23 8.76 0.28
CA LEU A 176 6.47 8.81 1.04
C LEU A 176 6.62 10.13 1.81
N ASN A 177 6.29 11.27 1.19
CA ASN A 177 6.29 12.55 1.89
C ASN A 177 5.36 12.53 3.12
N GLY A 178 4.12 12.06 2.95
CA GLY A 178 3.19 11.91 4.07
C GLY A 178 3.69 10.95 5.17
N TYR A 179 4.42 9.90 4.79
CA TYR A 179 4.99 8.95 5.76
C TYR A 179 6.17 9.56 6.54
N VAL A 180 7.01 10.36 5.88
CA VAL A 180 8.08 11.10 6.56
C VAL A 180 7.50 12.11 7.54
N ASP A 181 6.39 12.77 7.19
CA ASP A 181 5.69 13.68 8.12
C ASP A 181 5.14 12.96 9.35
N ILE A 182 4.60 11.74 9.18
CA ILE A 182 4.16 10.90 10.30
C ILE A 182 5.33 10.57 11.23
N ILE A 183 6.47 10.12 10.68
CA ILE A 183 7.68 9.83 11.47
C ILE A 183 8.21 11.08 12.15
N TYR A 184 8.27 12.21 11.44
CA TYR A 184 8.70 13.49 12.00
C TYR A 184 7.86 13.87 13.23
N ASN A 185 6.53 13.77 13.12
CA ASN A 185 5.63 14.07 14.24
C ASN A 185 5.85 13.15 15.45
N ILE A 186 6.27 11.89 15.24
CA ILE A 186 6.66 10.99 16.34
C ILE A 186 7.96 11.50 16.98
N THR A 187 8.97 11.82 16.16
CA THR A 187 10.27 12.31 16.67
C THR A 187 10.19 13.64 17.43
N MET A 188 9.18 14.48 17.15
CA MET A 188 8.96 15.73 17.89
C MET A 188 8.71 15.53 19.39
N LYS A 189 8.27 14.34 19.81
CA LYS A 189 8.15 14.01 21.24
C LYS A 189 9.49 13.79 21.93
N HIS A 190 10.55 13.54 21.16
CA HIS A 190 11.88 13.17 21.64
C HIS A 190 12.98 14.12 21.11
N GLN A 191 12.64 15.38 20.82
CA GLN A 191 13.55 16.32 20.16
C GLN A 191 14.91 16.48 20.90
N ALA A 192 14.88 16.64 22.23
CA ALA A 192 16.10 16.80 23.01
C ALA A 192 17.01 15.56 22.94
N ALA A 193 16.42 14.36 22.92
CA ALA A 193 17.16 13.11 22.81
C ALA A 193 17.73 12.92 21.38
N MET A 194 16.97 13.28 20.35
CA MET A 194 17.45 13.30 18.96
C MET A 194 18.69 14.18 18.80
N GLU A 195 18.70 15.37 19.41
CA GLU A 195 19.85 16.27 19.41
C GLU A 195 21.03 15.70 20.20
N ALA A 196 20.78 15.16 21.40
CA ALA A 196 21.81 14.57 22.26
C ALA A 196 22.52 13.37 21.61
N HIS A 197 21.78 12.54 20.87
CA HIS A 197 22.32 11.34 20.18
C HIS A 197 22.62 11.58 18.69
N ASN A 198 22.61 12.83 18.23
CA ASN A 198 22.94 13.23 16.86
C ASN A 198 22.14 12.46 15.77
N VAL A 199 20.84 12.31 16.02
CA VAL A 199 19.89 11.66 15.11
C VAL A 199 19.19 12.74 14.28
N SER A 200 19.11 12.53 12.96
CA SER A 200 18.48 13.48 12.04
C SER A 200 17.69 12.75 10.95
N LEU A 201 16.53 13.30 10.60
CA LEU A 201 15.71 12.84 9.47
C LEU A 201 16.09 13.50 8.14
N ALA A 202 17.09 14.38 8.12
CA ALA A 202 17.49 15.13 6.92
C ALA A 202 17.78 14.21 5.74
N LEU A 203 18.59 13.17 5.95
CA LEU A 203 18.95 12.22 4.88
C LEU A 203 17.71 11.52 4.28
N LEU A 204 16.74 11.14 5.12
CA LEU A 204 15.50 10.51 4.66
C LEU A 204 14.62 11.50 3.88
N ARG A 205 14.51 12.75 4.36
CA ARG A 205 13.80 13.83 3.67
C ARG A 205 14.40 14.10 2.30
N ASP A 206 15.72 14.28 2.24
CA ASP A 206 16.45 14.52 0.99
C ASP A 206 16.25 13.37 0.00
N SER A 207 16.27 12.12 0.49
CA SER A 207 16.02 10.93 -0.33
C SER A 207 14.60 10.91 -0.90
N VAL A 208 13.58 11.30 -0.11
CA VAL A 208 12.18 11.37 -0.56
C VAL A 208 11.96 12.53 -1.53
N THR A 209 12.60 13.68 -1.32
CA THR A 209 12.58 14.79 -2.28
C THR A 209 13.19 14.36 -3.61
N ALA A 210 14.37 13.73 -3.59
CA ALA A 210 15.02 13.21 -4.79
C ALA A 210 14.17 12.14 -5.49
N PHE A 211 13.52 11.23 -4.73
CA PHE A 211 12.58 10.26 -5.30
C PHE A 211 11.41 10.97 -6.00
N SER A 212 10.89 12.05 -5.43
CA SER A 212 9.78 12.81 -6.02
C SER A 212 10.17 13.44 -7.36
N GLU A 213 11.34 14.10 -7.42
CA GLU A 213 11.87 14.68 -8.67
C GLU A 213 12.08 13.62 -9.75
N VAL A 214 12.62 12.46 -9.36
CA VAL A 214 12.86 11.34 -10.27
C VAL A 214 11.56 10.70 -10.76
N ALA A 215 10.57 10.53 -9.89
CA ALA A 215 9.27 10.00 -10.28
C ALA A 215 8.56 10.93 -11.27
N ASP A 216 8.65 12.25 -11.06
CA ASP A 216 8.11 13.23 -11.99
C ASP A 216 8.86 13.19 -13.34
N ASP A 217 10.20 13.16 -13.33
CA ASP A 217 11.00 13.01 -14.54
C ASP A 217 10.67 11.73 -15.32
N PHE A 218 10.59 10.60 -14.63
CA PHE A 218 10.23 9.31 -15.21
C PHE A 218 8.89 9.39 -15.95
N HIS A 219 7.85 9.98 -15.34
CA HIS A 219 6.54 10.12 -15.99
C HIS A 219 6.55 11.10 -17.16
N ARG A 220 7.34 12.18 -17.12
CA ARG A 220 7.52 13.07 -18.29
C ARG A 220 8.19 12.35 -19.47
N ARG A 221 9.16 11.48 -19.19
CA ARG A 221 9.83 10.68 -20.23
C ARG A 221 8.92 9.57 -20.75
N LEU A 222 8.10 8.96 -19.88
CA LEU A 222 7.12 7.93 -20.24
C LEU A 222 6.09 8.43 -21.26
N GLU A 223 5.74 9.71 -21.24
CA GLU A 223 4.84 10.34 -22.23
C GLU A 223 5.41 10.36 -23.66
N LEU A 224 6.74 10.24 -23.81
CA LEU A 224 7.44 10.31 -25.10
C LEU A 224 7.70 8.93 -25.72
N VAL A 225 7.24 7.86 -25.08
CA VAL A 225 7.53 6.48 -25.47
C VAL A 225 6.89 6.11 -26.79
N ASP A 226 7.65 5.48 -27.68
CA ASP A 226 7.09 4.83 -28.86
C ASP A 226 6.38 3.53 -28.47
N ILE A 227 5.05 3.61 -28.32
CA ILE A 227 4.21 2.47 -27.98
C ILE A 227 4.18 1.37 -29.06
N HIS A 228 4.70 1.64 -30.26
CA HIS A 228 4.84 0.64 -31.33
C HIS A 228 6.18 -0.10 -31.28
N ASN A 229 7.14 0.36 -30.47
CA ASN A 229 8.40 -0.33 -30.23
C ASN A 229 8.27 -1.26 -29.01
N PRO A 230 8.14 -2.58 -29.20
CA PRO A 230 7.88 -3.50 -28.09
C PRO A 230 9.04 -3.60 -27.09
N ILE A 231 10.29 -3.35 -27.52
CA ILE A 231 11.45 -3.40 -26.63
C ILE A 231 11.47 -2.16 -25.73
N GLU A 232 11.14 -1.00 -26.27
CA GLU A 232 11.03 0.24 -25.50
C GLU A 232 9.89 0.13 -24.48
N VAL A 233 8.69 -0.22 -24.91
CA VAL A 233 7.53 -0.48 -24.03
C VAL A 233 7.90 -1.47 -22.93
N ARG A 234 8.58 -2.58 -23.29
CA ARG A 234 9.00 -3.58 -22.31
C ARG A 234 9.95 -3.00 -21.27
N SER A 235 10.95 -2.22 -21.68
CA SER A 235 11.91 -1.63 -20.75
C SER A 235 11.25 -0.65 -19.77
N TRP A 236 10.25 0.10 -20.21
CA TRP A 236 9.48 0.99 -19.33
C TRP A 236 8.59 0.21 -18.36
N ASN A 237 7.92 -0.83 -18.85
CA ASN A 237 7.11 -1.72 -18.02
C ASN A 237 7.95 -2.47 -16.97
N ASP A 238 9.17 -2.87 -17.29
CA ASP A 238 10.07 -3.47 -16.31
C ASP A 238 10.40 -2.47 -15.18
N GLN A 239 10.70 -1.21 -15.48
CA GLN A 239 10.91 -0.20 -14.42
C GLN A 239 9.67 0.01 -13.54
N LEU A 240 8.48 0.08 -14.15
CA LEU A 240 7.20 0.19 -13.42
C LEU A 240 6.94 -1.03 -12.53
N MET A 241 7.17 -2.24 -13.06
CA MET A 241 6.96 -3.50 -12.35
C MET A 241 7.94 -3.69 -11.19
N PHE A 242 9.22 -3.38 -11.41
CA PHE A 242 10.28 -3.62 -10.45
C PHE A 242 10.44 -2.50 -9.41
N LEU A 243 9.78 -1.35 -9.56
CA LEU A 243 9.81 -0.28 -8.56
C LEU A 243 9.42 -0.78 -7.16
N GLU A 244 8.36 -1.58 -7.04
CA GLU A 244 7.94 -2.12 -5.75
C GLU A 244 8.98 -3.08 -5.14
N ARG A 245 9.72 -3.82 -5.99
CA ARG A 245 10.82 -4.69 -5.55
C ARG A 245 11.99 -3.91 -4.98
N ALA A 246 12.19 -2.68 -5.44
CA ALA A 246 13.28 -1.84 -4.97
C ALA A 246 13.13 -1.43 -3.48
N PHE A 247 11.95 -1.63 -2.89
CA PHE A 247 11.71 -1.40 -1.47
C PHE A 247 11.91 -2.64 -0.58
N ILE A 248 12.40 -3.75 -1.14
CA ILE A 248 12.66 -5.00 -0.41
C ILE A 248 14.12 -5.06 0.05
N ASP A 249 14.33 -5.12 1.37
CA ASP A 249 15.61 -5.47 1.96
C ASP A 249 15.70 -7.00 2.18
N PRO A 250 16.66 -7.71 1.56
CA PRO A 250 16.80 -9.15 1.71
C PRO A 250 17.07 -9.60 3.16
N LEU A 251 17.62 -8.72 4.01
CA LEU A 251 17.86 -9.01 5.43
C LEU A 251 16.57 -9.01 6.26
N GLY A 252 15.53 -8.33 5.77
CA GLY A 252 14.29 -8.11 6.49
C GLY A 252 14.41 -7.14 7.67
N LEU A 253 13.29 -6.92 8.33
CA LEU A 253 13.23 -6.04 9.50
C LEU A 253 13.89 -6.71 10.72
N PRO A 254 14.41 -5.93 11.69
CA PRO A 254 14.95 -6.46 12.93
C PRO A 254 14.00 -7.47 13.60
N GLY A 255 14.50 -8.68 13.87
CA GLY A 255 13.73 -9.77 14.48
C GLY A 255 12.62 -10.38 13.61
N ARG A 256 12.44 -9.91 12.36
CA ARG A 256 11.34 -10.32 11.47
C ARG A 256 11.82 -10.50 10.02
N PRO A 257 12.64 -11.53 9.72
CA PRO A 257 13.31 -11.70 8.42
C PRO A 257 12.37 -11.94 7.22
N PHE A 258 11.11 -12.28 7.49
CA PHE A 258 10.08 -12.47 6.46
C PHE A 258 9.39 -11.17 6.04
N TYR A 259 9.44 -10.12 6.87
CA TYR A 259 8.98 -8.79 6.49
C TYR A 259 10.17 -8.01 5.96
N ARG A 260 10.18 -7.78 4.66
CA ARG A 260 11.33 -7.22 3.93
C ARG A 260 11.05 -5.87 3.33
N HIS A 261 9.79 -5.51 3.22
CA HIS A 261 9.39 -4.22 2.70
C HIS A 261 9.75 -3.10 3.70
N ILE A 262 10.63 -2.19 3.27
CA ILE A 262 11.17 -1.11 4.12
C ILE A 262 10.18 0.03 4.33
N ILE A 263 9.31 0.27 3.35
CA ILE A 263 8.26 1.30 3.47
C ILE A 263 7.05 0.80 4.26
N PHE A 264 6.66 -0.47 4.10
CA PHE A 264 5.44 -1.01 4.72
C PHE A 264 5.75 -2.28 5.49
N ALA A 265 5.14 -2.45 6.67
CA ALA A 265 5.02 -3.76 7.28
C ALA A 265 3.82 -3.79 8.24
N PRO A 266 3.38 -4.98 8.64
CA PRO A 266 2.49 -5.13 9.79
C PRO A 266 3.08 -4.43 11.01
N ASN A 267 2.26 -3.66 11.73
CA ASN A 267 2.65 -3.10 13.02
C ASN A 267 3.07 -4.25 13.96
N SER A 268 4.23 -4.11 14.59
CA SER A 268 4.77 -5.07 15.56
C SER A 268 3.80 -5.37 16.72
N HIS A 269 2.96 -4.40 17.09
CA HIS A 269 1.96 -4.48 18.16
C HIS A 269 0.51 -4.68 17.66
N ASN A 270 0.24 -4.46 16.36
CA ASN A 270 -1.07 -4.74 15.73
C ASN A 270 -0.92 -5.17 14.27
N LYS A 271 -0.75 -6.48 14.03
CA LYS A 271 -0.44 -7.02 12.70
C LYS A 271 -1.43 -6.59 11.60
N TYR A 272 -2.71 -6.36 11.93
CA TYR A 272 -3.73 -5.97 10.94
C TYR A 272 -3.56 -4.53 10.40
N ALA A 273 -2.87 -3.66 11.13
CA ALA A 273 -2.56 -2.31 10.68
C ALA A 273 -1.20 -2.28 9.99
N GLY A 274 -1.16 -1.77 8.76
CA GLY A 274 0.11 -1.42 8.10
C GLY A 274 0.68 -0.13 8.68
N VAL A 275 1.94 -0.14 9.07
CA VAL A 275 2.71 1.06 9.41
C VAL A 275 3.66 1.43 8.28
N SER A 276 3.95 2.72 8.17
CA SER A 276 4.97 3.23 7.25
C SER A 276 6.33 3.36 7.95
N PHE A 277 7.42 3.08 7.24
CA PHE A 277 8.78 3.02 7.80
C PHE A 277 8.86 2.19 9.10
N PRO A 278 8.40 0.92 9.10
CA PRO A 278 8.30 0.06 10.27
C PRO A 278 9.60 -0.04 11.09
N GLY A 279 10.77 -0.07 10.43
CA GLY A 279 12.05 -0.11 11.14
C GLY A 279 12.26 1.11 12.03
N ILE A 280 11.96 2.31 11.53
CA ILE A 280 12.05 3.56 12.31
C ILE A 280 10.95 3.60 13.37
N TYR A 281 9.72 3.24 12.99
CA TYR A 281 8.58 3.23 13.91
C TYR A 281 8.84 2.33 15.13
N ASP A 282 9.30 1.10 14.89
CA ASP A 282 9.56 0.13 15.96
C ASP A 282 10.78 0.54 16.80
N ALA A 283 11.83 1.12 16.20
CA ALA A 283 12.98 1.62 16.94
C ALA A 283 12.65 2.80 17.87
N LEU A 284 11.65 3.60 17.51
CA LEU A 284 11.13 4.71 18.35
C LEU A 284 10.06 4.25 19.35
N PHE A 285 9.53 3.04 19.21
CA PHE A 285 8.44 2.58 20.06
C PHE A 285 8.93 2.33 21.48
N ASP A 286 8.30 3.00 22.45
CA ASP A 286 8.62 2.88 23.89
C ASP A 286 10.09 3.16 24.24
N ILE A 287 10.78 3.94 23.41
CA ILE A 287 12.23 4.20 23.51
C ILE A 287 12.66 4.78 24.86
N ASP A 288 11.80 5.55 25.52
CA ASP A 288 12.10 6.16 26.83
C ASP A 288 12.26 5.11 27.96
N HIS A 289 11.74 3.89 27.77
CA HIS A 289 11.83 2.79 28.73
C HIS A 289 12.93 1.76 28.39
N GLU A 290 13.70 1.99 27.33
CA GLU A 290 14.82 1.13 26.97
C GLU A 290 15.98 1.27 27.97
N ALA A 291 16.53 0.14 28.40
CA ALA A 291 17.57 0.10 29.42
C ALA A 291 18.92 0.66 28.93
N ASP A 292 19.20 0.54 27.64
CA ASP A 292 20.42 1.03 26.99
C ASP A 292 20.05 2.09 25.94
N GLN A 293 20.01 3.35 26.38
CA GLN A 293 19.60 4.48 25.55
C GLN A 293 20.55 4.70 24.35
N GLU A 294 21.86 4.54 24.53
CA GLU A 294 22.81 4.73 23.42
C GLU A 294 22.54 3.72 22.30
N LYS A 295 22.36 2.45 22.66
CA LYS A 295 22.04 1.41 21.69
C LYS A 295 20.67 1.61 21.02
N ALA A 296 19.67 2.07 21.78
CA ALA A 296 18.35 2.35 21.25
C ALA A 296 18.38 3.46 20.18
N TRP A 297 19.04 4.58 20.48
CA TRP A 297 19.20 5.68 19.52
C TRP A 297 20.12 5.35 18.35
N GLU A 298 21.12 4.47 18.54
CA GLU A 298 21.89 3.91 17.45
C GLU A 298 21.02 3.10 16.46
N GLU A 299 20.08 2.30 16.96
CA GLU A 299 19.14 1.56 16.11
C GLU A 299 18.20 2.51 15.36
N VAL A 300 17.70 3.58 15.98
CA VAL A 300 16.91 4.62 15.29
C VAL A 300 17.70 5.21 14.13
N ARG A 301 18.95 5.63 14.36
CA ARG A 301 19.82 6.21 13.33
C ARG A 301 20.08 5.22 12.18
N LYS A 302 20.33 3.95 12.52
CA LYS A 302 20.50 2.88 11.53
C LYS A 302 19.25 2.69 10.68
N GLN A 303 18.07 2.63 11.28
CA GLN A 303 16.82 2.43 10.53
C GLN A 303 16.46 3.64 9.66
N ILE A 304 16.79 4.86 10.09
CA ILE A 304 16.69 6.06 9.24
C ILE A 304 17.62 5.94 8.03
N PHE A 305 18.86 5.51 8.23
CA PHE A 305 19.81 5.29 7.14
C PHE A 305 19.33 4.23 6.16
N VAL A 306 18.85 3.07 6.65
CA VAL A 306 18.31 1.99 5.81
C VAL A 306 17.12 2.49 4.98
N ALA A 307 16.18 3.22 5.59
CA ALA A 307 15.04 3.80 4.89
C ALA A 307 15.49 4.78 3.80
N ALA A 308 16.40 5.70 4.12
CA ALA A 308 16.90 6.70 3.18
C ALA A 308 17.68 6.07 2.00
N PHE A 309 18.55 5.10 2.30
CA PHE A 309 19.26 4.31 1.30
C PHE A 309 18.28 3.59 0.38
N THR A 310 17.27 2.93 0.94
CA THR A 310 16.29 2.17 0.16
C THR A 310 15.47 3.09 -0.75
N VAL A 311 15.02 4.24 -0.26
CA VAL A 311 14.31 5.24 -1.09
C VAL A 311 15.20 5.77 -2.21
N THR A 312 16.48 6.04 -1.91
CA THR A 312 17.46 6.48 -2.93
C THR A 312 17.71 5.41 -3.98
N ALA A 313 17.86 4.15 -3.57
CA ALA A 313 18.04 3.02 -4.47
C ALA A 313 16.81 2.81 -5.36
N ALA A 314 15.60 2.91 -4.80
CA ALA A 314 14.35 2.87 -5.53
C ALA A 314 14.19 4.03 -6.52
N ALA A 315 14.64 5.24 -6.17
CA ALA A 315 14.70 6.34 -7.14
C ALA A 315 15.67 5.99 -8.28
N GLY A 316 16.80 5.34 -7.98
CA GLY A 316 17.77 4.90 -8.98
C GLY A 316 17.19 4.00 -10.06
N THR A 317 16.19 3.15 -9.74
CA THR A 317 15.56 2.25 -10.73
C THR A 317 14.72 2.99 -11.78
N LEU A 318 14.28 4.21 -11.47
CA LEU A 318 13.47 5.07 -12.35
C LEU A 318 14.31 6.08 -13.15
N LYS A 319 15.60 6.27 -12.82
CA LYS A 319 16.50 7.14 -13.59
C LYS A 319 16.93 6.51 -14.92
N GLY A 320 16.79 5.19 -15.03
CA GLY A 320 17.14 4.46 -16.23
C GLY A 320 16.22 4.79 -17.40
N THR A 321 16.78 4.75 -18.58
CA THR A 321 16.28 3.90 -19.68
C THR A 321 17.50 3.43 -20.46
N PRO A 322 17.41 2.29 -21.16
CA PRO A 322 18.50 1.75 -21.99
C PRO A 322 19.14 2.77 -22.93
#